data_AF-A0A7V2JJ75-F1
#
_entry.id   AF-A0A7V2JJ75-F1
#
_cell.length_a   1.000
_cell.length_b   1.000
_cell.length_c   1.000
_cell.angle_alpha   90.00
_cell.angle_beta   90.00
_cell.angle_gamma   90.00
#
_symmetry.space_group_name_H-M   'P 1'
#
loop_
_entity.id
_entity.type
_entity.pdbx_description
1 polymer ?
#
loop_
_entity_poly.entity_id
_entity_poly.type
_entity_poly.pdbx_seq_one_letter_code
_entity_poly.pdbx_strand_id
1 'polypeptide(L)'
;MSKSDSKKMQRLAREGKQISKIVAEDFPALDYSDVYIEVYSAGERSSRGIKRMITTRLDAMAASTSHSERRTMAKELNELVWHLYNNHKNNREKLAKIRAALGE
;
A
#
# COMPACT_ATOMS: atom_id res chain seq x y z
N MET A 1 -7.89 19.81 4.90
CA MET A 1 -8.20 18.37 5.09
C MET A 1 -8.24 18.05 6.57
N SER A 2 -9.25 17.32 7.06
CA SER A 2 -9.35 16.99 8.49
C SER A 2 -8.53 15.74 8.86
N LYS A 3 -8.18 15.60 10.14
CA LYS A 3 -7.52 14.37 10.66
C LYS A 3 -8.37 13.11 10.46
N SER A 4 -9.70 13.25 10.43
CA SER A 4 -10.62 12.14 10.17
C SER A 4 -10.53 11.67 8.72
N ASP A 5 -10.51 12.62 7.79
CA ASP A 5 -10.42 12.35 6.35
C ASP A 5 -9.09 11.68 6.00
N SER A 6 -7.98 12.22 6.54
CA SER A 6 -6.64 11.63 6.41
C SER A 6 -6.61 10.17 6.87
N LYS A 7 -7.13 9.86 8.07
CA LYS A 7 -7.22 8.48 8.56
C LYS A 7 -8.08 7.59 7.67
N LYS A 8 -9.19 8.11 7.13
CA LYS A 8 -10.07 7.35 6.24
C LYS A 8 -9.36 7.04 4.91
N MET A 9 -8.67 8.00 4.31
CA MET A 9 -7.89 7.80 3.08
C MET A 9 -6.80 6.75 3.26
N GLN A 10 -6.00 6.88 4.31
CA GLN A 10 -4.94 5.94 4.66
C GLN A 10 -5.49 4.53 4.86
N ARG A 11 -6.61 4.40 5.60
CA ARG A 11 -7.28 3.11 5.81
C ARG A 11 -7.76 2.49 4.50
N LEU A 12 -8.43 3.25 3.64
CA LEU A 12 -8.93 2.75 2.35
C LEU A 12 -7.79 2.30 1.43
N ALA A 13 -6.70 3.06 1.40
CA ALA A 13 -5.50 2.70 0.63
C ALA A 13 -4.84 1.43 1.19
N ARG A 14 -4.75 1.30 2.51
CA ARG A 14 -4.28 0.08 3.20
C ARG A 14 -5.13 -1.14 2.86
N GLU A 15 -6.45 -0.94 2.76
CA GLU A 15 -7.42 -1.96 2.35
C GLU A 15 -7.32 -2.32 0.86
N GLY A 16 -6.44 -1.65 0.11
CA GLY A 16 -6.15 -1.95 -1.29
C GLY A 16 -7.00 -1.16 -2.28
N LYS A 17 -7.83 -0.21 -1.82
CA LYS A 17 -8.57 0.68 -2.71
C LYS A 17 -7.57 1.58 -3.45
N GLN A 18 -7.74 1.69 -4.77
CA GLN A 18 -6.88 2.54 -5.59
C GLN A 18 -7.12 4.01 -5.28
N ILE A 19 -6.08 4.85 -5.29
CA ILE A 19 -6.20 6.30 -5.01
C ILE A 19 -7.22 6.96 -5.93
N SER A 20 -7.27 6.59 -7.21
CA SER A 20 -8.27 7.09 -8.16
C SER A 20 -9.70 6.79 -7.73
N LYS A 21 -9.95 5.60 -7.15
CA LYS A 21 -11.26 5.22 -6.59
C LYS A 21 -11.54 5.89 -5.25
N ILE A 22 -10.52 6.11 -4.42
CA ILE A 22 -10.68 6.86 -3.15
C ILE A 22 -11.13 8.29 -3.47
N VAL A 23 -10.53 8.94 -4.46
CA VAL A 23 -10.94 10.26 -4.94
C VAL A 23 -12.38 10.20 -5.48
N ALA A 24 -12.65 9.33 -6.45
CA ALA A 24 -13.94 9.32 -7.14
C ALA A 24 -15.13 8.95 -6.23
N GLU A 25 -14.94 8.03 -5.28
CA GLU A 25 -16.04 7.45 -4.50
C GLU A 25 -16.16 8.03 -3.08
N ASP A 26 -15.06 8.46 -2.46
CA ASP A 26 -15.07 8.89 -1.05
C ASP A 26 -14.73 10.38 -0.86
N PHE A 27 -13.97 10.98 -1.77
CA PHE A 27 -13.49 12.35 -1.66
C PHE A 27 -13.53 13.09 -3.02
N PRO A 28 -14.70 13.19 -3.67
CA PRO A 28 -14.81 13.75 -5.03
C PRO A 28 -14.52 15.25 -5.10
N ALA A 29 -14.53 15.94 -3.95
CA ALA A 29 -14.20 17.35 -3.83
C ALA A 29 -12.68 17.63 -3.70
N LEU A 30 -11.85 16.58 -3.64
CA LEU A 30 -10.40 16.70 -3.52
C LEU A 30 -9.72 16.29 -4.82
N ASP A 31 -8.56 16.89 -5.06
CA ASP A 31 -7.73 16.51 -6.18
C ASP A 31 -6.97 15.21 -5.90
N TYR A 32 -6.63 14.51 -6.98
CA TYR A 32 -5.85 13.29 -6.91
C TYR A 32 -4.53 13.49 -6.16
N SER A 33 -3.86 14.63 -6.36
CA SER A 33 -2.58 14.97 -5.72
C SER A 33 -2.71 15.07 -4.20
N ASP A 34 -3.81 15.61 -3.69
CA ASP A 34 -4.03 15.79 -2.25
C ASP A 34 -4.19 14.44 -1.56
N VAL A 35 -5.01 13.56 -2.14
CA VAL A 35 -5.19 12.19 -1.64
C VAL A 35 -3.91 11.39 -1.80
N TYR A 36 -3.18 11.58 -2.91
CA TYR A 36 -1.89 10.93 -3.15
C TYR A 36 -0.86 11.30 -2.08
N ILE A 37 -0.68 12.59 -1.79
CA ILE A 37 0.28 13.07 -0.79
C ILE A 37 -0.04 12.47 0.58
N GLU A 38 -1.31 12.47 0.98
CA GLU A 38 -1.74 11.99 2.29
C GLU A 38 -1.52 10.48 2.46
N VAL A 39 -1.86 9.70 1.43
CA VAL A 39 -1.70 8.25 1.40
C VAL A 39 -0.22 7.87 1.33
N TYR A 40 0.55 8.51 0.44
CA TYR A 40 1.95 8.20 0.21
C TYR A 40 2.83 8.59 1.41
N SER A 41 2.58 9.76 2.01
CA SER A 41 3.32 10.25 3.19
C SER A 41 3.10 9.37 4.42
N ALA A 42 1.95 8.71 4.50
CA ALA A 42 1.65 7.73 5.55
C ALA A 42 2.26 6.34 5.31
N GLY A 43 2.97 6.15 4.19
CA GLY A 43 3.52 4.85 3.80
C GLY A 43 2.47 3.86 3.30
N GLU A 44 1.21 4.29 3.15
CA GLU A 44 0.12 3.45 2.68
C GLU A 44 0.17 3.37 1.14
N ARG A 45 0.23 2.15 0.60
CA ARG A 45 0.33 1.93 -0.84
C ARG A 45 -0.50 0.73 -1.25
N SER A 46 -1.20 0.85 -2.37
CA SER A 46 -1.91 -0.29 -2.97
C SER A 46 -0.93 -1.44 -3.28
N SER A 47 -1.42 -2.69 -3.23
CA SER A 47 -0.62 -3.87 -3.57
C SER A 47 0.03 -3.79 -4.95
N ARG A 48 -0.66 -3.18 -5.93
CA ARG A 48 -0.11 -2.92 -7.27
C ARG A 48 1.06 -1.94 -7.23
N GLY A 49 0.95 -0.88 -6.43
CA GLY A 49 2.02 0.09 -6.23
C GLY A 49 3.27 -0.56 -5.62
N ILE A 50 3.06 -1.37 -4.58
CA ILE A 50 4.15 -2.11 -3.92
C ILE A 50 4.79 -3.12 -4.88
N LYS A 51 3.99 -3.87 -5.66
CA LYS A 51 4.52 -4.77 -6.70
C LYS A 51 5.41 -4.03 -7.69
N ARG A 52 5.00 -2.83 -8.14
CA ARG A 52 5.81 -2.02 -9.06
C ARG A 52 7.13 -1.60 -8.43
N MET A 53 7.14 -1.19 -7.16
CA MET A 53 8.36 -0.85 -6.44
C MET A 53 9.30 -2.05 -6.29
N ILE A 54 8.76 -3.24 -5.96
CA ILE A 54 9.53 -4.48 -5.90
C ILE A 54 10.22 -4.73 -7.25
N THR A 55 9.48 -4.64 -8.36
CA THR A 55 10.05 -4.80 -9.71
C THR A 55 11.18 -3.80 -9.94
N THR A 56 10.96 -2.50 -9.73
CA THR A 56 11.99 -1.47 -9.90
C THR A 56 13.23 -1.73 -9.06
N ARG A 57 13.07 -2.22 -7.83
CA ARG A 57 14.20 -2.49 -6.92
C ARG A 57 14.96 -3.76 -7.30
N LEU A 58 14.28 -4.78 -7.82
CA LEU A 58 14.92 -5.97 -8.41
C LEU A 58 15.75 -5.60 -9.64
N ASP A 59 15.20 -4.76 -10.53
CA ASP A 59 15.91 -4.31 -11.73
C ASP A 59 17.17 -3.51 -11.35
N ALA A 60 17.05 -2.60 -10.38
CA ALA A 60 18.19 -1.84 -9.85
C ALA A 60 19.24 -2.74 -9.18
N MET A 61 18.80 -3.78 -8.45
CA MET A 61 19.71 -4.75 -7.82
C MET A 61 20.47 -5.56 -8.86
N ALA A 62 19.82 -6.00 -9.93
CA ALA A 62 20.44 -6.74 -11.02
C ALA A 62 21.49 -5.90 -11.77
N ALA A 63 21.25 -4.59 -11.90
CA ALA A 63 22.18 -3.67 -12.55
C ALA A 63 23.34 -3.21 -11.63
N SER A 64 23.21 -3.32 -10.31
CA SER A 64 24.22 -2.81 -9.37
C SER A 64 25.43 -3.74 -9.25
N THR A 65 26.62 -3.16 -9.46
CA THR A 65 27.91 -3.83 -9.24
C THR A 65 28.33 -3.79 -7.77
N SER A 66 27.76 -2.88 -6.97
CA SER A 66 28.12 -2.68 -5.56
C SER A 66 27.43 -3.67 -4.63
N HIS A 67 28.22 -4.45 -3.91
CA HIS A 67 27.71 -5.42 -2.94
C HIS A 67 26.97 -4.75 -1.75
N SER A 68 27.41 -3.56 -1.31
CA SER A 68 26.73 -2.83 -0.23
C SER A 68 25.35 -2.34 -0.68
N GLU A 69 25.25 -1.80 -1.90
CA GLU A 69 23.97 -1.37 -2.48
C GLU A 69 23.00 -2.54 -2.66
N ARG A 70 23.50 -3.69 -3.18
CA ARG A 70 22.68 -4.90 -3.28
C ARG A 70 22.16 -5.36 -1.91
N ARG A 71 22.96 -5.28 -0.84
CA ARG A 71 22.48 -5.60 0.53
C ARG A 71 21.40 -4.64 1.01
N THR A 72 21.54 -3.34 0.76
CA THR A 72 20.52 -2.35 1.11
C THR A 72 19.22 -2.63 0.37
N MET A 73 19.29 -2.84 -0.94
CA MET A 73 18.13 -3.18 -1.76
C MET A 73 17.45 -4.48 -1.32
N ALA A 74 18.22 -5.48 -0.87
CA ALA A 74 17.67 -6.74 -0.36
C ALA A 74 16.84 -6.54 0.91
N LYS A 75 17.28 -5.66 1.82
CA LYS A 75 16.53 -5.31 3.03
C LYS A 75 15.21 -4.62 2.68
N GLU A 76 15.26 -3.63 1.78
CA GLU A 76 14.05 -2.91 1.34
C GLU A 76 13.05 -3.83 0.62
N LEU A 77 13.55 -4.74 -0.22
CA LEU A 77 12.70 -5.75 -0.86
C LEU A 77 12.01 -6.64 0.18
N ASN A 78 12.73 -7.09 1.21
CA ASN A 78 12.16 -7.87 2.29
C ASN A 78 11.06 -7.09 3.04
N GLU A 79 11.26 -5.80 3.31
CA GLU A 79 10.24 -4.94 3.92
C GLU A 79 8.98 -4.80 3.04
N LEU A 80 9.15 -4.61 1.73
CA LEU A 80 8.03 -4.53 0.79
C LEU A 80 7.24 -5.86 0.71
N VAL A 81 7.95 -6.99 0.76
CA VAL A 81 7.33 -8.33 0.80
C VAL A 81 6.55 -8.53 2.10
N TRP A 82 7.13 -8.17 3.25
CA TRP A 82 6.44 -8.23 4.53
C TRP A 82 5.20 -7.35 4.57
N HIS A 83 5.26 -6.17 3.97
CA HIS A 83 4.09 -5.30 3.86
C HIS A 83 2.96 -5.98 3.06
N LEU A 84 3.27 -6.61 1.92
CA LEU A 84 2.28 -7.36 1.15
C LEU A 84 1.71 -8.55 1.94
N TYR A 85 2.56 -9.32 2.61
CA TYR A 85 2.15 -10.46 3.42
C TYR A 85 1.20 -10.02 4.54
N ASN A 86 1.57 -8.98 5.30
CA ASN A 86 0.77 -8.48 6.41
C ASN A 86 -0.58 -7.93 5.92
N ASN A 87 -0.62 -7.21 4.80
CA ASN A 87 -1.89 -6.79 4.21
C ASN A 87 -2.76 -7.98 3.80
N HIS A 88 -2.18 -9.00 3.18
CA HIS A 88 -2.94 -10.20 2.81
C HIS A 88 -3.49 -10.93 4.05
N LYS A 89 -2.66 -11.12 5.08
CA LYS A 89 -3.06 -11.72 6.36
C LYS A 89 -4.21 -10.95 7.00
N ASN A 90 -4.08 -9.63 7.12
CA ASN A 90 -5.11 -8.77 7.70
C ASN A 90 -6.43 -8.81 6.90
N ASN A 91 -6.34 -8.83 5.57
CA ASN A 91 -7.52 -8.94 4.71
C ASN A 91 -8.21 -10.30 4.87
N ARG A 92 -7.45 -11.39 4.99
CA ARG A 92 -8.00 -12.72 5.29
C ARG A 92 -8.75 -12.73 6.64
N GLU A 93 -8.18 -12.12 7.68
CA GLU A 93 -8.84 -12.02 9.00
C GLU A 93 -10.12 -11.18 8.93
N LYS A 94 -10.11 -10.07 8.18
CA LYS A 94 -11.33 -9.26 7.94
C LYS A 94 -12.41 -10.06 7.22
N LEU A 95 -12.04 -10.79 6.16
CA LEU A 95 -12.98 -11.64 5.42
C LEU A 95 -13.57 -12.75 6.30
N ALA A 96 -12.77 -13.35 7.17
CA ALA A 96 -13.25 -14.35 8.12
C ALA A 96 -14.30 -13.76 9.09
N LYS A 97 -14.06 -12.54 9.59
CA LYS A 97 -15.03 -11.82 10.45
C LYS A 97 -16.33 -11.49 9.71
N ILE A 98 -16.24 -11.13 8.42
CA ILE A 98 -17.42 -10.87 7.58
C ILE A 98 -18.23 -12.15 7.40
N ARG A 99 -17.59 -13.27 7.05
CA ARG A 99 -18.27 -14.57 6.91
C ARG A 99 -18.98 -15.00 8.18
N ALA A 100 -18.29 -14.91 9.32
CA ALA A 100 -18.88 -15.20 10.62
C ALA A 100 -20.11 -14.31 10.94
N ALA A 101 -20.09 -13.04 10.55
CA ALA A 101 -21.22 -12.12 10.74
C ALA A 101 -22.39 -12.41 9.77
N LEU A 102 -22.12 -13.00 8.60
CA LEU A 102 -23.12 -13.44 7.63
C LEU A 102 -23.69 -14.83 7.94
N GLY A 103 -23.13 -15.55 8.92
CA GLY A 103 -23.51 -16.92 9.26
C GLY A 103 -22.98 -17.98 8.28
N GLU A 104 -21.92 -17.64 7.54
CA GLU A 104 -21.16 -18.55 6.65
C GLU A 104 -19.92 -19.14 7.33
#